data_AF-A0A523G2X1-F1
#
_entry.id   AF-A0A523G2X1-F1
#
_cell.length_a   1.000
_cell.length_b   1.000
_cell.length_c   1.000
_cell.angle_alpha   90.00
_cell.angle_beta   90.00
_cell.angle_gamma   90.00
#
_symmetry.space_group_name_H-M   'P 1'
#
loop_
_entity.id
_entity.type
_entity.pdbx_description
1 polymer ?
#
loop_
_entity_poly.entity_id
_entity_poly.type
_entity_poly.pdbx_seq_one_letter_code
_entity_poly.pdbx_strand_id
1 'polypeptide(L)'
;MKPIYNRIFLEHDTGMHPENRKRLEVLGTLDETAIEIGEEYLGLVHTDEYIKRVKEFCEQGRNLDPDTITSPGSYNAAVSAVGAAIMASQTSDFAV
;
A
#
# COMPACT_ATOMS: atom_id res chain seq x y z
N MET A 1 11.83 -17.11 -5.33
CA MET A 1 10.80 -16.08 -5.41
C MET A 1 9.61 -16.53 -4.58
N LYS A 2 9.45 -15.90 -3.43
CA LYS A 2 8.32 -16.05 -2.51
C LYS A 2 7.43 -14.79 -2.59
N PRO A 3 6.13 -14.88 -2.34
CA PRO A 3 5.29 -13.70 -2.17
C PRO A 3 5.67 -12.97 -0.88
N ILE A 4 5.81 -11.64 -0.96
CA ILE A 4 5.86 -10.74 0.19
C ILE A 4 4.46 -10.13 0.30
N TYR A 5 3.76 -10.55 1.35
CA TYR A 5 2.37 -10.18 1.59
C TYR A 5 2.14 -9.89 3.06
N ASN A 6 1.27 -8.92 3.37
CA ASN A 6 0.78 -8.69 4.72
C ASN A 6 -0.67 -8.20 4.66
N ARG A 7 -1.47 -8.56 5.65
CA ARG A 7 -2.90 -8.18 5.68
C ARG A 7 -3.14 -6.67 5.78
N ILE A 8 -2.13 -5.88 6.14
CA ILE A 8 -2.19 -4.41 6.12
C ILE A 8 -2.63 -3.84 4.77
N PHE A 9 -2.33 -4.53 3.67
CA PHE A 9 -2.76 -4.11 2.32
C PHE A 9 -4.28 -4.12 2.15
N LEU A 10 -5.00 -4.94 2.93
CA LEU A 10 -6.46 -5.01 2.90
C LEU A 10 -7.13 -3.82 3.60
N GLU A 11 -6.36 -2.99 4.33
CA GLU A 11 -6.83 -1.75 4.96
C GLU A 11 -7.08 -0.62 3.94
N HIS A 12 -6.53 -0.75 2.72
CA HIS A 12 -6.95 0.06 1.57
C HIS A 12 -8.36 -0.37 1.15
N ASP A 13 -9.36 0.35 1.66
CA ASP A 13 -10.78 0.03 1.48
C ASP A 13 -11.42 1.04 0.52
N THR A 14 -11.55 0.63 -0.72
CA THR A 14 -12.14 1.42 -1.81
C THR A 14 -13.59 1.02 -2.11
N GLY A 15 -14.18 0.15 -1.28
CA GLY A 15 -15.53 -0.35 -1.47
C GLY A 15 -15.73 -1.12 -2.79
N MET A 16 -16.54 -0.57 -3.70
CA MET A 16 -16.95 -1.23 -4.95
C MET A 16 -16.05 -0.89 -6.16
N HIS A 17 -14.99 -0.10 -5.95
CA HIS A 17 -14.05 0.26 -7.01
C HIS A 17 -13.38 -0.99 -7.63
N PRO A 18 -13.00 -1.02 -8.91
CA PRO A 18 -12.31 -2.17 -9.50
C PRO A 18 -10.99 -2.52 -8.81
N GLU A 19 -10.25 -1.50 -8.38
CA GLU A 19 -9.09 -1.62 -7.49
C GLU A 19 -9.63 -1.74 -6.06
N ASN A 20 -9.81 -2.97 -5.57
CA ASN A 20 -10.28 -3.26 -4.20
C ASN A 20 -9.63 -4.55 -3.66
N ARG A 21 -9.81 -4.79 -2.36
CA ARG A 21 -9.20 -5.93 -1.63
C ARG A 21 -9.44 -7.31 -2.24
N LYS A 22 -10.51 -7.53 -3.01
CA LYS A 22 -10.80 -8.83 -3.65
C LYS A 22 -9.71 -9.22 -4.66
N ARG A 23 -8.97 -8.25 -5.22
CA ARG A 23 -7.81 -8.50 -6.09
C ARG A 23 -6.69 -9.24 -5.38
N LEU A 24 -6.53 -9.04 -4.07
CA LEU A 24 -5.58 -9.77 -3.22
C LEU A 24 -6.20 -11.06 -2.68
N GLU A 25 -7.46 -11.02 -2.22
CA GLU A 25 -8.14 -12.19 -1.64
C GLU A 25 -8.28 -13.36 -2.64
N VAL A 26 -8.40 -13.08 -3.94
CA VAL A 26 -8.49 -14.12 -4.99
C VAL A 26 -7.20 -14.92 -5.15
N LEU A 27 -6.07 -14.42 -4.64
CA LEU A 27 -4.79 -15.16 -4.62
C LEU A 27 -4.80 -16.32 -3.61
N GLY A 28 -5.85 -16.41 -2.78
CA GLY A 28 -6.01 -17.44 -1.77
C GLY A 28 -5.29 -17.09 -0.47
N THR A 29 -4.93 -18.12 0.29
CA THR A 29 -4.19 -17.95 1.54
C THR A 29 -2.70 -17.78 1.24
N LEU A 30 -2.17 -16.60 1.55
CA LEU A 30 -0.73 -16.29 1.47
C LEU A 30 -0.16 -16.22 2.89
N ASP A 31 1.06 -16.71 3.05
CA ASP A 31 1.80 -16.56 4.30
C ASP A 31 2.15 -15.08 4.52
N GLU A 32 1.92 -14.59 5.74
CA GLU A 32 2.28 -13.22 6.08
C GLU A 32 3.79 -13.06 6.24
N THR A 33 4.32 -12.02 5.61
CA THR A 33 5.70 -11.57 5.71
C THR A 33 5.71 -10.34 6.62
N ALA A 34 6.71 -10.24 7.49
CA ALA A 34 6.99 -9.00 8.20
C ALA A 34 7.53 -7.97 7.20
N ILE A 35 6.87 -6.83 7.08
CA ILE A 35 7.21 -5.79 6.09
C ILE A 35 7.87 -4.61 6.80
N GLU A 36 8.99 -4.15 6.27
CA GLU A 36 9.60 -2.89 6.68
C GLU A 36 8.73 -1.72 6.22
N ILE A 37 8.47 -0.73 7.07
CA ILE A 37 7.65 0.43 6.68
C ILE A 37 8.50 1.39 5.83
N GLY A 38 8.09 1.62 4.59
CA GLY A 38 8.87 2.38 3.61
C GLY A 38 8.72 3.91 3.67
N GLU A 39 8.13 4.47 4.74
CA GLU A 39 7.81 5.91 4.82
C GLU A 39 9.06 6.80 4.70
N GLU A 40 10.21 6.37 5.23
CA GLU A 40 11.47 7.12 5.15
C GLU A 40 12.02 7.27 3.73
N TYR A 41 11.65 6.37 2.82
CA TYR A 41 12.15 6.36 1.44
C TYR A 41 11.31 7.22 0.49
N LEU A 42 10.13 7.69 0.91
CA LEU A 42 9.22 8.44 0.05
C LEU A 42 9.86 9.71 -0.52
N GLY A 43 10.67 10.40 0.29
CA GLY A 43 11.36 11.64 -0.09
C GLY A 43 12.42 11.48 -1.18
N LEU A 44 12.79 10.25 -1.55
CA LEU A 44 13.69 9.98 -2.67
C LEU A 44 13.00 10.19 -4.04
N VAL A 45 11.67 10.15 -4.08
CA VAL A 45 10.87 10.21 -5.33
C VAL A 45 9.80 11.29 -5.28
N HIS A 46 9.19 11.53 -4.11
CA HIS A 46 8.07 12.44 -3.93
C HIS A 46 8.47 13.68 -3.13
N THR A 47 7.79 14.80 -3.37
CA THR A 47 7.98 16.00 -2.56
C THR A 47 7.25 15.86 -1.22
N ASP A 48 7.72 16.57 -0.19
CA ASP A 48 7.11 16.60 1.14
C ASP A 48 5.65 17.05 1.08
N GLU A 49 5.32 18.01 0.21
CA GLU A 49 3.94 18.49 0.04
C GLU A 49 3.02 17.39 -0.50
N TYR A 50 3.51 16.57 -1.44
CA TYR A 50 2.72 15.46 -1.98
C TYR A 50 2.51 14.38 -0.92
N ILE A 51 3.56 13.98 -0.21
CA ILE A 51 3.49 12.98 0.87
C ILE A 51 2.48 13.41 1.93
N LYS A 52 2.59 14.66 2.39
CA LYS A 52 1.66 15.26 3.36
C LYS A 52 0.23 15.26 2.84
N ARG A 53 0.01 15.68 1.58
CA ARG A 53 -1.33 15.69 0.96
C ARG A 53 -1.95 14.29 0.93
N VAL A 54 -1.18 13.28 0.55
CA VAL A 54 -1.67 11.89 0.50
C VAL A 54 -2.05 11.41 1.91
N LYS A 55 -1.19 11.63 2.89
CA LYS A 55 -1.45 11.27 4.29
C LYS A 55 -2.73 11.90 4.82
N GLU A 56 -2.87 13.21 4.66
CA GLU A 56 -4.05 13.97 5.11
C GLU A 56 -5.35 13.51 4.42
N PHE A 57 -5.28 13.21 3.12
CA PHE A 57 -6.46 12.76 2.37
C PHE A 57 -6.90 11.37 2.81
N CYS A 58 -5.95 10.44 3.01
CA CYS A 58 -6.24 9.12 3.54
C CYS A 58 -6.88 9.21 4.93
N GLU A 59 -6.27 9.96 5.86
CA GLU A 59 -6.79 10.16 7.23
C GLU A 59 -8.22 10.73 7.25
N GLN A 60 -8.55 11.59 6.28
CA GLN A 60 -9.89 12.17 6.12
C GLN A 60 -10.86 11.29 5.31
N GLY A 61 -10.41 10.15 4.77
CA GLY A 61 -11.20 9.30 3.86
C GLY A 61 -11.60 10.02 2.57
N ARG A 62 -10.77 10.93 2.08
CA ARG A 62 -11.00 11.73 0.87
C ARG A 62 -10.26 11.14 -0.33
N ASN A 63 -10.93 11.06 -1.46
CA ASN A 63 -10.28 10.65 -2.70
C ASN A 63 -9.25 11.68 -3.15
N LEU A 64 -8.12 11.20 -3.69
CA LEU A 64 -7.07 12.08 -4.21
C LEU A 64 -7.48 12.77 -5.51
N ASP A 65 -8.30 12.08 -6.30
CA ASP A 65 -8.94 12.52 -7.54
C ASP A 65 -10.21 11.66 -7.78
N PRO A 66 -10.96 11.85 -8.88
CA PRO A 66 -12.19 11.09 -9.12
C PRO A 66 -12.05 9.57 -9.20
N ASP A 67 -10.88 9.04 -9.54
CA ASP A 67 -10.63 7.59 -9.74
C ASP A 67 -9.73 7.01 -8.64
N THR A 68 -8.97 7.84 -7.94
CA THR A 68 -8.09 7.42 -6.84
C THR A 68 -8.80 7.51 -5.49
N ILE A 69 -9.58 6.48 -5.17
CA ILE A 69 -10.26 6.34 -3.88
C ILE A 69 -9.26 6.08 -2.76
N THR A 70 -9.49 6.67 -1.58
CA THR A 70 -8.72 6.36 -0.38
C THR A 70 -9.63 6.09 0.83
N SER A 71 -9.02 5.60 1.90
CA SER A 71 -9.61 5.27 3.19
C SER A 71 -8.63 5.61 4.32
N PRO A 72 -9.06 5.66 5.59
CA PRO A 72 -8.16 5.87 6.73
C PRO A 72 -6.96 4.91 6.80
N GLY A 73 -7.11 3.67 6.32
CA GLY A 73 -6.03 2.67 6.28
C GLY A 73 -5.12 2.76 5.05
N SER A 74 -5.45 3.61 4.07
CA SER A 74 -4.76 3.63 2.78
C SER A 74 -3.33 4.11 2.86
N TYR A 75 -3.03 5.08 3.74
CA TYR A 75 -1.65 5.56 3.89
C TYR A 75 -0.73 4.46 4.45
N ASN A 76 -1.19 3.75 5.48
CA ASN A 76 -0.46 2.63 6.08
C ASN A 76 -0.24 1.49 5.08
N ALA A 77 -1.27 1.14 4.31
CA ALA A 77 -1.15 0.17 3.22
C ALA A 77 -0.11 0.62 2.17
N ALA A 78 -0.14 1.89 1.76
CA ALA A 78 0.77 2.44 0.77
C ALA A 78 2.24 2.43 1.23
N VAL A 79 2.55 2.91 2.44
CA VAL A 79 3.94 2.90 2.96
C VAL A 79 4.46 1.49 3.19
N SER A 80 3.58 0.55 3.54
CA SER A 80 3.94 -0.87 3.63
C SER A 80 4.22 -1.45 2.24
N ALA A 81 3.44 -1.08 1.22
CA ALA A 81 3.66 -1.54 -0.15
C ALA A 81 5.01 -1.04 -0.72
N VAL A 82 5.40 0.20 -0.38
CA VAL A 82 6.75 0.71 -0.70
C VAL A 82 7.83 -0.17 -0.07
N GLY A 83 7.70 -0.49 1.21
CA GLY A 83 8.63 -1.37 1.90
C GLY A 83 8.70 -2.77 1.30
N ALA A 84 7.56 -3.37 0.99
CA ALA A 84 7.48 -4.68 0.34
C ALA A 84 8.19 -4.69 -1.03
N ALA A 85 8.02 -3.62 -1.83
CA ALA A 85 8.69 -3.48 -3.12
C ALA A 85 10.22 -3.36 -2.96
N ILE A 86 10.69 -2.60 -1.96
CA ILE A 86 12.12 -2.49 -1.64
C ILE A 86 12.68 -3.85 -1.21
N MET A 87 12.01 -4.54 -0.28
CA MET A 87 12.40 -5.88 0.17
C MET A 87 12.48 -6.87 -1.00
N ALA A 88 11.46 -6.89 -1.87
CA ALA A 88 11.44 -7.73 -3.08
C ALA A 88 12.66 -7.48 -3.97
N SER A 89 13.07 -6.22 -4.13
CA SER A 89 14.27 -5.87 -4.92
C SER A 89 15.57 -6.40 -4.32
N GLN A 90 15.65 -6.50 -2.99
CA GLN A 90 16.84 -6.94 -2.27
C GLN A 90 16.92 -8.46 -2.18
N THR A 91 15.77 -9.14 -2.04
CA THR A 91 15.73 -10.60 -1.84
C THR A 91 15.40 -11.39 -3.10
N SER A 92 15.14 -10.71 -4.23
CA SER A 92 14.68 -11.34 -5.48
C SER A 92 13.38 -12.14 -5.30
N ASP A 93 12.48 -11.56 -4.50
CA ASP A 93 11.13 -12.07 -4.22
C ASP A 93 10.06 -11.25 -4.96
N PHE A 94 8.78 -11.51 -4.70
CA PHE A 94 7.66 -10.87 -5.39
C PHE A 94 6.78 -10.12 -4.38
N ALA A 95 6.74 -8.79 -4.46
CA ALA A 95 5.78 -7.99 -3.71
C ALA A 95 4.38 -8.17 -4.31
N VAL A 96 3.44 -8.66 -3.48
CA VAL A 96 2.07 -8.97 -3.89
C VAL A 96 1.18 -7.75 -3.79
#